data_AF-A0A7W2NXE2-F1
#
_entry.id   AF-A0A7W2NXE2-F1
#
_cell.length_a   1.000
_cell.length_b   1.000
_cell.length_c   1.000
_cell.angle_alpha   90.00
_cell.angle_beta   90.00
_cell.angle_gamma   90.00
#
_symmetry.space_group_name_H-M   'P 1'
#
loop_
_entity.id
_entity.type
_entity.pdbx_description
1 polymer ?
#
loop_
_entity_poly.entity_id
_entity_poly.type
_entity_poly.pdbx_seq_one_letter_code
_entity_poly.pdbx_strand_id
1 'polypeptide(L)' 'MYGEISNDFPEILIITARCYPLRDEGLAYAKVLKAVGVTVHHQFDVLCMLICYLMHLLKKSVGKIFR' A
#
# COMPACT_ATOMS: atom_id res chain seq x y z
N MET A 1 -15.20 10.84 2.85
CA MET A 1 -14.29 10.27 1.82
C MET A 1 -14.96 10.50 0.48
N TYR A 2 -14.26 11.09 -0.50
CA TYR A 2 -14.81 11.42 -1.81
C TYR A 2 -14.71 10.21 -2.74
N GLY A 3 -15.84 9.59 -3.06
CA GLY A 3 -15.97 8.41 -3.93
C GLY A 3 -16.77 7.30 -3.26
N GLU A 4 -17.84 6.84 -3.90
CA GLU A 4 -18.54 5.61 -3.49
C GLU A 4 -17.62 4.41 -3.77
N ILE A 5 -17.41 3.58 -2.76
CA ILE A 5 -16.67 2.33 -2.90
C ILE A 5 -17.65 1.30 -3.46
N SER A 6 -17.42 0.85 -4.69
CA SER A 6 -18.24 -0.15 -5.38
C SER A 6 -17.43 -1.39 -5.76
N ASN A 7 -18.12 -2.45 -6.15
CA ASN A 7 -17.49 -3.68 -6.64
C ASN A 7 -16.86 -3.54 -8.03
N ASP A 8 -16.99 -2.37 -8.66
CA ASP A 8 -16.41 -2.09 -9.99
C ASP A 8 -14.92 -1.72 -9.91
N PHE A 9 -14.39 -1.62 -8.70
CA PHE A 9 -12.97 -1.34 -8.50
C PHE A 9 -12.15 -2.53 -9.01
N PRO A 10 -10.98 -2.26 -9.63
CA PRO A 10 -10.05 -3.32 -10.00
C PRO A 10 -9.53 -4.02 -8.75
N GLU A 11 -8.85 -5.14 -8.94
CA GLU A 11 -8.10 -5.80 -7.86
C GLU A 11 -7.11 -4.82 -7.19
N ILE A 12 -7.09 -4.82 -5.86
CA ILE A 12 -6.34 -3.82 -5.08
C ILE A 12 -5.27 -4.49 -4.21
N LEU A 13 -4.05 -3.97 -4.28
CA LEU A 13 -2.98 -4.26 -3.35
C LEU A 13 -2.88 -3.14 -2.30
N ILE A 14 -3.06 -3.49 -1.03
CA ILE A 14 -2.87 -2.59 0.11
C ILE A 14 -1.64 -3.07 0.88
N ILE A 15 -0.65 -2.19 1.01
CA ILE A 15 0.56 -2.44 1.78
C ILE A 15 0.50 -1.57 3.03
N THR A 16 0.51 -2.20 4.21
CA THR A 16 0.60 -1.49 5.49
C THR A 16 1.92 -1.82 6.18
N ALA A 17 2.39 -0.87 6.98
CA ALA A 17 3.66 -0.97 7.70
C ALA A 17 3.46 -0.82 9.21
N ARG A 18 4.19 -1.58 10.03
CA ARG A 18 4.00 -1.60 11.49
C ARG A 18 4.10 -0.21 12.14
N CYS A 19 5.08 0.58 11.71
CA CYS A 19 5.38 1.92 12.24
C CYS A 19 4.84 3.05 11.33
N TYR A 20 3.82 2.77 10.52
CA TYR A 20 3.17 3.80 9.71
C TYR A 20 1.95 4.36 10.45
N PRO A 21 1.83 5.69 10.61
CA PRO A 21 0.69 6.28 11.30
C PRO A 21 -0.64 5.96 10.63
N LEU A 22 -0.68 5.78 9.29
CA LEU A 22 -1.90 5.44 8.56
C LEU A 22 -2.18 3.93 8.43
N ARG A 23 -1.52 3.10 9.26
CA ARG A 23 -1.69 1.64 9.21
C ARG A 23 -3.15 1.24 9.44
N ASP A 24 -3.78 1.85 10.43
CA ASP A 24 -5.12 1.47 10.88
C ASP A 24 -6.18 1.94 9.87
N GLU A 25 -5.96 3.07 9.21
CA GLU A 25 -6.74 3.58 8.09
C GLU A 25 -6.59 2.68 6.85
N GLY A 26 -5.39 2.21 6.55
CA GLY A 26 -5.15 1.24 5.48
C GLY A 26 -5.89 -0.07 5.73
N LEU A 27 -5.89 -0.56 6.97
CA LEU A 27 -6.66 -1.74 7.38
C LEU A 27 -8.17 -1.50 7.30
N ALA A 28 -8.65 -0.32 7.72
CA ALA A 28 -10.05 0.05 7.63
C ALA A 28 -10.53 0.11 6.17
N TYR A 29 -9.71 0.70 5.29
CA TYR A 29 -10.00 0.75 3.85
C TYR A 29 -10.06 -0.65 3.23
N ALA A 30 -9.12 -1.52 3.57
CA ALA A 30 -9.13 -2.92 3.12
C ALA A 30 -10.41 -3.66 3.53
N LYS A 31 -10.92 -3.40 4.74
CA LYS A 31 -12.18 -4.00 5.22
C LYS A 31 -13.38 -3.52 4.42
N VAL A 32 -13.47 -2.21 4.14
CA VAL A 32 -14.59 -1.65 3.37
C VAL A 32 -14.60 -2.18 1.93
N LEU A 33 -13.43 -2.27 1.29
CA LEU A 33 -13.30 -2.83 -0.05
C LEU A 33 -13.72 -4.31 -0.12
N LYS A 34 -13.27 -5.12 0.84
CA LYS A 34 -13.70 -6.52 0.94
C LYS A 34 -15.20 -6.65 1.17
N ALA A 35 -15.80 -5.75 1.95
CA ALA A 35 -17.23 -5.78 2.24
C ALA A 35 -18.10 -5.53 1.01
N VAL A 36 -17.61 -4.77 0.02
CA VAL A 36 -18.31 -4.54 -1.25
C VAL A 36 -17.98 -5.55 -2.34
N GLY A 37 -17.15 -6.56 -2.04
CA GLY A 37 -16.82 -7.65 -2.97
C GLY A 37 -15.50 -7.49 -3.74
N VAL A 38 -14.77 -6.39 -3.53
CA VAL A 38 -13.51 -6.14 -4.25
C VAL A 38 -12.44 -7.13 -3.79
N THR A 39 -11.70 -7.70 -4.75
CA THR A 39 -10.53 -8.54 -4.45
C THR A 39 -9.41 -7.67 -3.89
N VAL A 40 -9.04 -7.90 -2.62
CA VAL A 40 -8.00 -7.13 -1.92
C VAL A 40 -6.89 -8.05 -1.41
N HIS A 41 -5.69 -7.81 -1.92
CA HIS A 41 -4.44 -8.36 -1.39
C HIS A 41 -3.89 -7.40 -0.34
N HIS A 42 -3.78 -7.87 0.91
CA HIS A 42 -3.23 -7.06 1.99
C HIS A 42 -1.88 -7.62 2.43
N GLN A 43 -0.82 -6.84 2.22
CA GLN A 43 0.54 -7.19 2.64
C GLN A 43 0.94 -6.33 3.83
N PHE A 44 1.43 -6.99 4.87
CA PHE A 44 1.98 -6.33 6.05
C PHE A 44 3.50 -6.38 5.99
N ASP A 45 4.14 -5.21 6.01
CA ASP A 45 5.59 -5.09 6.11
C ASP A 45 5.98 -4.61 7.51
N VAL A 46 7.06 -5.17 8.04
CA VAL A 46 7.64 -4.75 9.33
C VAL A 46 8.38 -3.42 9.17
N LEU A 47 8.74 -3.08 7.93
CA LEU A 47 9.54 -1.90 7.58
C LEU A 47 8.70 -0.62 7.58
N CYS A 48 9.25 0.50 8.08
CA CYS A 48 8.62 1.81 7.95
C CYS A 48 8.45 2.19 6.47
N MET A 49 7.31 2.78 6.10
CA MET A 49 7.02 3.23 4.73
C MET A 49 8.11 4.16 4.15
N LEU A 50 8.80 4.93 5.00
CA LEU A 50 9.93 5.77 4.62
C LEU A 50 11.12 4.96 4.07
N ILE A 51 11.38 3.76 4.61
CA ILE A 51 12.44 2.89 4.12
C ILE A 51 12.04 2.25 2.79
N CYS A 52 10.77 1.87 2.58
CA CYS A 52 10.32 1.37 1.28
C CYS A 52 10.53 2.42 0.17
N TYR A 53 10.18 3.69 0.45
CA TYR A 53 10.43 4.80 -0.47
C TYR A 53 11.94 5.07 -0.67
N LEU A 54 12.71 5.08 0.43
CA LEU A 54 14.17 5.26 0.36
C LEU A 54 14.85 4.13 -0.42
N MET A 55 14.45 2.87 -0.22
CA MET A 55 14.97 1.73 -0.98
C MET A 55 14.60 1.82 -2.47
N HIS A 56 13.40 2.29 -2.80
CA HIS A 56 13.02 2.57 -4.20
C HIS A 56 13.92 3.66 -4.81
N LEU A 57 14.17 4.76 -4.08
CA LEU A 57 15.08 5.82 -4.53
C LEU A 57 16.53 5.33 -4.67
N LEU A 58 17.03 4.57 -3.69
CA LEU A 58 18.39 4.02 -3.71
C LEU A 58 18.58 3.03 -4.87
N LYS A 59 17.59 2.17 -5.17
CA LYS A 59 17.63 1.31 -6.36
C LYS A 59 17.73 2.12 -7.66
N LYS A 60 16.98 3.23 -7.76
CA LYS A 60 17.07 4.15 -8.91
C LYS A 60 18.44 4.84 -9.01
N SER A 61 19.02 5.24 -7.88
CA SER A 61 20.30 5.94 -7.84
C SER A 61 21.49 5.02 -8.12
N VAL A 62 21.49 3.80 -7.57
CA VAL A 62 22.55 2.81 -7.81
C VAL A 62 22.54 2.32 -9.26
N GLY A 63 21.36 2.17 -9.87
CA GLY A 63 21.24 1.82 -11.29
C GLY A 63 21.77 2.91 -12.26
N LYS A 64 21.96 4.15 -11.80
CA LYS A 64 22.59 5.23 -12.58
C LYS A 64 24.11 5.31 -12.42
N ILE A 65 24.67 4.75 -11.36
CA ILE A 65 26.12 4.78 -11.08
C ILE A 65 26.86 3.65 -11.80
N PHE A 66 26.15 2.57 -12.19
CA PHE A 66 26.70 1.41 -12.90
C PHE A 66 26.42 1.41 -14.42
N ARG A 67 26.20 2.57 -15.05
CA ARG A 67 26.08 2.71 -16.50
C ARG A 67 27.10 3.70 -17.06
#